data_AF-A0A925LEM8-F1
#
_entry.id   AF-A0A925LEM8-F1
#
_cell.length_a   1.000
_cell.length_b   1.000
_cell.length_c   1.000
_cell.angle_alpha   90.00
_cell.angle_beta   90.00
_cell.angle_gamma   90.00
#
_symmetry.space_group_name_H-M   'P 1'
#
loop_
_entity.id
_entity.type
_entity.pdbx_description
1 polymer ?
#
loop_
_entity_poly.entity_id
_entity_poly.type
_entity_poly.pdbx_seq_one_letter_code
_entity_poly.pdbx_strand_id
1 'polypeptide(L)' 'MENQSSILDMEKAINTLSGIISSKFICEENGQIEELHIVSYNDRGPKQVSRDVQSLLIANYDLKMD' A
#
# COMPACT_ATOMS: atom_id res chain seq x y z
N MET A 1 -0.47 -19.70 6.00
CA MET A 1 0.15 -19.38 4.69
C MET A 1 -0.69 -18.42 3.84
N GLU A 2 -1.98 -18.22 4.14
CA GLU A 2 -2.86 -17.36 3.32
C GLU A 2 -2.59 -15.84 3.43
N ASN A 3 -2.13 -15.31 4.58
CA ASN A 3 -1.99 -13.85 4.75
C ASN A 3 -0.87 -13.21 3.91
N GLN A 4 0.24 -13.91 3.65
CA GLN A 4 1.37 -13.31 2.92
C GLN A 4 1.08 -13.10 1.43
N SER A 5 0.25 -13.96 0.82
CA SER A 5 -0.09 -13.82 -0.60
C SER A 5 -0.90 -12.54 -0.84
N SER A 6 -1.92 -12.30 -0.01
CA SER A 6 -2.79 -11.13 -0.13
C SER A 6 -2.03 -9.81 0.05
N ILE A 7 -1.06 -9.76 0.98
CA ILE A 7 -0.22 -8.58 1.19
C ILE A 7 0.67 -8.31 -0.03
N LEU A 8 1.32 -9.32 -0.57
CA LEU A 8 2.13 -9.20 -1.79
C LEU A 8 1.30 -8.70 -2.97
N ASP A 9 0.04 -9.12 -3.07
CA ASP A 9 -0.85 -8.68 -4.14
C ASP A 9 -1.30 -7.22 -3.94
N MET A 10 -1.51 -6.77 -2.70
CA MET A 10 -1.71 -5.35 -2.39
C MET A 10 -0.48 -4.50 -2.72
N GLU A 11 0.74 -4.93 -2.35
CA GLU A 11 1.99 -4.22 -2.71
C GLU A 11 2.12 -4.07 -4.23
N LYS A 12 1.86 -5.16 -4.97
CA LYS A 12 1.87 -5.12 -6.45
C LYS A 12 0.84 -4.16 -7.00
N ALA A 13 -0.38 -4.15 -6.46
CA ALA A 13 -1.44 -3.25 -6.89
C ALA A 13 -1.07 -1.78 -6.63
N ILE A 14 -0.51 -1.47 -5.45
CA ILE A 14 -0.02 -0.13 -5.13
C ILE A 14 1.08 0.30 -6.12
N ASN A 15 2.01 -0.60 -6.45
CA ASN A 15 3.09 -0.31 -7.39
C ASN A 15 2.61 -0.07 -8.84
N THR A 16 1.33 -0.32 -9.16
CA THR A 16 0.76 0.08 -10.45
C THR A 16 0.35 1.56 -10.52
N LEU A 17 0.28 2.24 -9.37
CA LEU A 17 -0.04 3.67 -9.32
C LEU A 17 1.09 4.47 -9.95
N SER A 18 0.71 5.38 -10.84
CA SER A 18 1.66 6.29 -11.47
C SER A 18 2.34 7.16 -10.41
N GLY A 19 3.67 7.23 -10.46
CA GLY A 19 4.45 7.97 -9.48
C GLY A 19 5.00 7.11 -8.33
N ILE A 20 4.54 5.86 -8.16
CA ILE A 20 5.07 4.94 -7.13
C ILE A 20 6.20 4.09 -7.73
N ILE A 21 7.31 4.01 -7.01
CA ILE A 21 8.49 3.19 -7.36
C ILE A 21 8.37 1.83 -6.66
N SER A 22 8.04 1.84 -5.37
CA SER A 22 7.85 0.62 -4.59
C SER A 22 7.01 0.88 -3.35
N SER A 23 6.45 -0.20 -2.81
CA SER A 23 5.70 -0.22 -1.56
C SER A 23 6.03 -1.48 -0.76
N LYS A 24 5.95 -1.37 0.56
CA LYS A 24 6.19 -2.48 1.49
C LYS A 24 5.29 -2.37 2.72
N PHE A 25 4.52 -3.42 2.98
CA PHE A 25 3.84 -3.58 4.26
C PHE A 25 4.78 -4.19 5.29
N ILE A 26 4.77 -3.61 6.49
CA ILE A 26 5.36 -4.16 7.70
C ILE A 26 4.22 -4.72 8.53
N CYS A 27 4.36 -5.97 8.95
CA CYS A 27 3.36 -6.67 9.73
C CYS A 27 3.98 -7.17 11.03
N GLU A 28 3.19 -7.05 12.08
CA GLU A 28 3.50 -7.60 13.40
C GLU A 28 3.53 -9.13 13.37
N GLU A 29 4.07 -9.76 14.42
CA GLU A 29 4.12 -11.22 14.55
C GLU A 29 2.71 -11.86 14.53
N ASN A 30 1.69 -11.10 14.91
CA ASN A 30 0.28 -11.53 14.88
C ASN A 30 -0.36 -11.43 13.48
N GLY A 31 0.39 -10.95 12.47
CA GLY A 31 -0.06 -10.78 11.09
C GLY A 31 -0.93 -9.54 10.83
N GLN A 32 -1.03 -8.62 11.80
CA GLN A 32 -1.65 -7.31 11.59
C GLN A 32 -0.68 -6.38 10.87
N ILE A 33 -1.22 -5.54 10.00
CA ILE A 33 -0.46 -4.49 9.31
C ILE A 33 -0.15 -3.39 10.32
N GLU A 34 1.14 -3.10 10.49
CA GLU A 34 1.64 -2.03 11.37
C GLU A 34 1.91 -0.76 10.56
N GLU A 35 2.66 -0.90 9.47
CA GLU A 35 3.13 0.22 8.66
C GLU A 35 3.08 -0.11 7.17
N LEU A 36 2.96 0.95 6.35
CA LEU A 36 3.15 0.90 4.91
C LEU A 36 4.19 1.93 4.50
N HIS A 37 5.29 1.45 3.95
CA HIS A 37 6.35 2.30 3.39
C HIS A 37 6.15 2.44 1.89
N ILE A 38 6.29 3.67 1.39
CA ILE A 38 6.13 3.99 -0.04
C ILE A 38 7.32 4.81 -0.49
N VAL A 39 7.93 4.39 -1.59
CA VAL A 39 8.89 5.18 -2.35
C VAL A 39 8.19 5.70 -3.59
N SER A 40 8.15 7.02 -3.75
CA SER A 40 7.55 7.68 -4.91
C SER A 40 8.53 8.64 -5.58
N TYR A 41 8.22 9.00 -6.82
CA TYR A 41 8.86 10.15 -7.48
C TYR A 41 8.43 11.46 -6.80
N ASN A 42 9.21 12.53 -7.02
CA ASN A 42 8.94 13.87 -6.47
C ASN A 42 7.94 14.68 -7.33
N ASP A 43 7.23 14.03 -8.25
CA ASP A 43 6.23 14.65 -9.13
C ASP A 43 4.86 14.84 -8.44
N ARG A 44 4.60 14.11 -7.35
CA ARG A 44 3.40 14.20 -6.53
C ARG A 44 3.72 14.58 -5.09
N GLY A 45 2.85 15.37 -4.49
CA GLY A 45 2.95 15.69 -3.06
C GLY A 45 2.66 14.45 -2.18
N PRO A 46 3.29 14.30 -1.01
CA PRO A 46 3.10 13.14 -0.13
C PRO A 46 1.63 12.86 0.24
N LYS A 47 0.83 13.91 0.44
CA LYS A 47 -0.62 13.80 0.73
C LYS A 47 -1.42 13.23 -0.45
N GLN A 48 -1.00 13.50 -1.68
CA GLN A 48 -1.66 12.97 -2.85
C GLN A 48 -1.33 11.49 -3.03
N VAL A 49 -0.06 11.11 -2.88
CA VAL A 49 0.37 9.71 -2.90
C VAL A 49 -0.38 8.88 -1.85
N SER A 50 -0.44 9.37 -0.60
CA SER A 50 -1.18 8.71 0.48
C SER A 50 -2.66 8.53 0.14
N ARG A 51 -3.33 9.54 -0.43
CA ARG A 51 -4.75 9.44 -0.83
C ARG A 51 -4.98 8.47 -1.98
N ASP A 52 -4.10 8.45 -2.97
CA ASP A 52 -4.21 7.55 -4.11
C ASP A 52 -4.11 6.09 -3.64
N VAL A 53 -3.16 5.82 -2.73
CA VAL A 53 -2.96 4.50 -2.12
C VAL A 53 -4.17 4.10 -1.27
N GLN A 54 -4.65 4.98 -0.39
CA GLN A 54 -5.86 4.73 0.42
C GLN A 54 -7.07 4.44 -0.48
N SER A 55 -7.25 5.22 -1.55
CA SER A 55 -8.35 5.04 -2.49
C SER A 55 -8.28 3.68 -3.20
N LEU A 56 -7.08 3.26 -3.63
CA LEU A 56 -6.86 1.96 -4.24
C LEU A 56 -7.17 0.81 -3.27
N LEU A 57 -6.73 0.92 -2.01
CA LEU A 57 -6.93 -0.11 -1.00
C LEU A 57 -8.40 -0.26 -0.62
N ILE A 58 -9.12 0.85 -0.45
CA ILE A 58 -10.56 0.83 -0.18
C ILE A 58 -11.31 0.25 -1.38
N ALA A 59 -11.01 0.68 -2.61
CA ALA A 59 -11.75 0.29 -3.80
C ALA A 59 -11.56 -1.18 -4.18
N ASN A 60 -10.35 -1.73 -4.01
CA ASN A 60 -10.03 -3.08 -4.48
C ASN A 60 -10.02 -4.14 -3.37
N TYR A 61 -9.84 -3.73 -2.10
CA TYR A 61 -9.62 -4.66 -0.99
C TYR A 61 -10.54 -4.39 0.21
N ASP A 62 -11.42 -3.37 0.15
CA ASP A 62 -12.24 -2.90 1.28
C ASP A 62 -11.40 -2.62 2.55
N LEU A 63 -10.12 -2.28 2.36
CA LEU A 63 -9.17 -2.02 3.43
C LEU A 63 -9.07 -0.52 3.68
N LYS A 64 -9.52 -0.10 4.86
CA LYS A 64 -9.38 1.28 5.32
C LYS A 64 -8.07 1.45 6.08
N MET A 65 -7.20 2.33 5.57
CA MET A 65 -5.99 2.78 6.25
C MET A 65 -6.08 4.29 6.46
N ASP A 66 -5.64 4.78 7.62
CA ASP A 66 -5.61 6.22 7.97
C ASP A 66 -4.16 6.65 8.20
#